data_AF-A0A9D4BTQ9-F1
#
_entry.id   AF-A0A9D4BTQ9-F1
#
_cell.length_a   1.000
_cell.length_b   1.000
_cell.length_c   1.000
_cell.angle_alpha   90.00
_cell.angle_beta   90.00
_cell.angle_gamma   90.00
#
_symmetry.space_group_name_H-M   'P 1'
#
loop_
_entity.id
_entity.type
_entity.pdbx_description
1 polymer ?
#
loop_
_entity_poly.entity_id
_entity_poly.type
_entity_poly.pdbx_seq_one_letter_code
_entity_poly.pdbx_strand_id
1 'polypeptide(L)' 'MKQRNLRTKLLSSKNISLIGFWNVGTLYESGRAAQLAREMEKFRLDIMGLSEVR' A
#
# COMPACT_ATOMS: atom_id res chain seq x y z
N MET A 1 -26.07 6.06 -7.63
CA MET A 1 -24.85 5.52 -6.98
C MET A 1 -24.17 6.64 -6.20
N LYS A 2 -24.09 6.52 -4.87
CA LYS A 2 -23.60 7.59 -3.98
C LYS A 2 -22.06 7.58 -3.99
N GLN A 3 -21.45 8.56 -4.66
CA GLN A 3 -20.00 8.71 -4.70
C GLN A 3 -19.52 9.07 -3.28
N ARG A 4 -18.83 8.15 -2.62
CA ARG A 4 -18.27 8.38 -1.28
C ARG A 4 -17.13 9.39 -1.41
N ASN A 5 -17.30 10.58 -0.86
CA ASN A 5 -16.23 11.56 -0.69
C ASN A 5 -15.18 11.00 0.31
N LEU A 6 -14.23 10.20 -0.16
CA LEU A 6 -13.06 9.73 0.59
C LEU A 6 -11.96 10.81 0.61
N ARG A 7 -12.32 12.09 0.67
CA ARG A 7 -11.31 13.16 0.74
C ARG A 7 -10.57 13.09 2.07
N THR A 8 -9.37 12.50 1.99
CA THR A 8 -8.15 12.88 2.70
C THR A 8 -8.16 12.72 4.22
N LYS A 9 -8.37 11.50 4.71
CA LYS A 9 -7.80 11.10 6.02
C LYS A 9 -6.35 10.66 5.90
N LEU A 10 -6.02 9.92 4.84
CA LEU A 10 -4.67 9.42 4.58
C LEU A 10 -3.67 10.58 4.46
N LEU A 11 -3.89 11.46 3.48
CA LEU A 11 -3.02 12.61 3.19
C LEU A 11 -3.41 13.89 3.96
N SER A 12 -4.01 13.75 5.13
CA SER A 12 -4.33 14.91 5.97
C SER A 12 -3.07 15.41 6.67
N SER A 13 -2.85 16.72 6.73
CA SER A 13 -1.72 17.31 7.47
C SER A 13 -1.65 16.91 8.95
N LYS A 14 -2.77 16.46 9.54
CA LYS A 14 -2.85 15.99 10.93
C LYS A 14 -2.64 14.47 11.08
N ASN A 15 -2.50 13.73 9.98
CA ASN A 15 -2.34 12.29 10.02
C ASN A 15 -0.90 11.91 9.63
N ILE A 16 -0.26 11.08 10.44
CA ILE A 16 1.07 10.55 10.14
C ILE A 16 0.85 9.33 9.27
N SER A 17 1.14 9.44 7.97
CA SER A 17 1.13 8.29 7.06
C SER A 17 2.46 7.56 7.14
N LEU A 18 2.44 6.27 7.46
CA LEU A 18 3.62 5.41 7.38
C LEU A 18 3.79 4.87 5.96
N ILE A 19 4.92 5.21 5.35
CA ILE A 19 5.22 4.87 3.96
C ILE A 19 6.38 3.88 3.92
N GLY A 20 6.15 2.71 3.32
CA GLY A 20 7.18 1.71 3.05
C GLY A 20 7.54 1.63 1.57
N PHE A 21 8.77 1.21 1.28
CA PHE A 21 9.23 0.92 -0.08
C PHE A 21 9.68 -0.52 -0.18
N TRP A 22 9.24 -1.22 -1.23
CA TRP A 22 9.59 -2.61 -1.47
C TRP A 22 9.89 -2.87 -2.94
N ASN A 23 11.05 -3.46 -3.21
CA ASN A 23 11.40 -3.96 -4.53
C ASN A 23 10.90 -5.40 -4.68
N VAL A 24 9.88 -5.59 -5.52
CA VAL A 24 9.22 -6.90 -5.65
C VAL A 24 9.99 -7.84 -6.59
N GLY A 25 10.83 -7.28 -7.47
CA GLY A 25 11.61 -7.99 -8.49
C GLY A 25 10.78 -8.59 -9.64
N THR A 26 9.57 -9.09 -9.37
CA THR A 26 8.57 -9.56 -10.35
C THR A 26 7.25 -9.87 -9.64
N LEU A 27 6.09 -9.51 -10.22
CA LEU A 27 4.78 -9.84 -9.65
C LEU A 27 4.12 -11.07 -10.29
N TYR A 28 4.76 -11.69 -11.29
CA TYR A 28 4.21 -12.79 -12.08
C TYR A 28 3.87 -14.07 -11.29
N GLU A 29 4.43 -14.24 -10.10
CA GLU A 29 4.05 -15.35 -9.23
C GLU A 29 2.79 -15.00 -8.45
N SER A 30 1.72 -15.73 -8.74
CA SER A 30 0.49 -15.74 -7.95
C SER A 30 0.81 -16.02 -6.48
N GLY A 31 0.73 -15.00 -5.64
CA GLY A 31 1.03 -15.10 -4.20
C GLY A 31 1.79 -13.90 -3.64
N ARG A 32 2.63 -13.25 -4.45
CA ARG A 32 3.41 -12.08 -4.00
C ARG A 32 2.54 -10.89 -3.60
N ALA A 33 1.44 -10.65 -4.31
CA ALA A 33 0.48 -9.61 -3.93
C ALA A 33 -0.19 -9.90 -2.57
N ALA A 34 -0.48 -11.18 -2.26
CA ALA A 34 -1.05 -11.56 -0.97
C ALA A 34 -0.02 -11.46 0.17
N GLN A 35 1.25 -11.75 -0.13
CA GLN A 35 2.35 -11.54 0.81
C GLN A 35 2.57 -10.06 1.08
N LEU A 36 2.53 -9.22 0.04
CA LEU A 36 2.59 -7.77 0.17
C LEU A 36 1.47 -7.23 1.06
N ALA A 37 0.23 -7.67 0.84
CA ALA A 37 -0.90 -7.27 1.67
C ALA A 37 -0.69 -7.64 3.16
N ARG A 38 -0.18 -8.86 3.43
CA ARG A 38 0.18 -9.29 4.79
C ARG A 38 1.29 -8.44 5.40
N GLU A 39 2.29 -8.06 4.61
CA GLU A 39 3.37 -7.18 5.06
C GLU A 39 2.86 -5.78 5.42
N MET A 40 2.02 -5.20 4.57
CA MET A 40 1.38 -3.91 4.84
C MET A 40 0.57 -3.95 6.13
N GLU A 41 -0.19 -5.03 6.38
CA GLU A 41 -0.91 -5.23 7.64
C GLU A 41 0.03 -5.40 8.84
N LYS A 42 1.09 -6.21 8.71
CA LYS A 42 2.06 -6.48 9.77
C LYS A 42 2.79 -5.21 10.22
N PHE A 43 3.22 -4.39 9.26
CA PHE A 43 3.94 -3.16 9.53
C PHE A 43 3.03 -1.94 9.69
N ARG A 44 1.70 -2.11 9.55
CA ARG A 44 0.69 -1.04 9.59
C ARG A 44 1.05 0.11 8.65
N LEU A 45 1.50 -0.24 7.45
CA LEU A 45 1.83 0.74 6.42
C LEU A 45 0.54 1.31 5.85
N ASP A 46 0.47 2.62 5.77
CA ASP A 46 -0.64 3.31 5.13
C ASP A 46 -0.46 3.38 3.62
N ILE A 47 0.80 3.43 3.16
CA ILE A 47 1.17 3.51 1.75
C ILE A 47 2.39 2.62 1.50
N MET A 48 2.37 1.86 0.40
CA MET A 48 3.52 1.05 -0.02
C MET A 48 3.92 1.37 -1.46
N GLY A 49 5.13 1.88 -1.63
CA GLY A 49 5.76 2.05 -2.93
C GLY A 49 6.38 0.74 -3.41
N LEU A 50 6.01 0.28 -4.61
CA LEU A 50 6.57 -0.91 -5.22
C LEU A 50 7.51 -0.55 -6.36
N SER A 51 8.66 -1.23 -6.45
CA SER A 51 9.56 -1.17 -7.60
C SER A 51 9.75 -2.53 -8.24
N GLU A 52 10.12 -2.52 -9.53
CA GLU A 52 10.39 -3.73 -10.33
C GLU A 52 9.22 -4.72 -10.38
N VAL A 53 8.00 -4.17 -10.46
CA VAL A 53 6.78 -4.91 -10.70
C VAL A 53 6.74 -5.25 -12.20
N ARG A 54 7.43 -6.32 -12.60
CA ARG A 54 7.27 -6.91 -13.93
C ARG A 54 6.07 -7.83 -13.95
#